data_AF-A0A1C9W8T5-F1
#
_entry.id   AF-A0A1C9W8T5-F1
#
_cell.length_a   1.000
_cell.length_b   1.000
_cell.length_c   1.000
_cell.angle_alpha   90.00
_cell.angle_beta   90.00
_cell.angle_gamma   90.00
#
_symmetry.space_group_name_H-M   'P 1'
#
loop_
_entity.id
_entity.type
_entity.pdbx_description
1 polymer ?
#
loop_
_entity_poly.entity_id
_entity_poly.type
_entity_poly.pdbx_seq_one_letter_code
_entity_poly.pdbx_strand_id
1 'polypeptide(L)'
;MELKKLGLIINPWAGIGGPAGLKGSDGVETVRRALESGIEPRAQQRASVALEALRDFQDRVEVLCFGGNMGEDVARAAGFAVTVVGEAESNPSTPADTERAASVIRAAGADLIVFVGGDGTARNMVNALGPEFPVLGIPAGVKMHSACFAISPGAAGEVLRRLLAGELVDLREHEVRDIDEKSFREGRVSTRYYGELLVPEEGHFVQAVKNAGREVEELAVADIAAEVVEDIEPETLYVVGPGSTTLAVLNELGCDGTLLGVDLLQDGELIASDVSARDIEAALAQHEGPAKIILTAIGGQGHLIGRGNQQFSPAVLRAVGRENLIVVATKTKITELGGRPLLVDSGDADLDREWSGFIPVITGYRDAILYPLSNGDL
;
A
#
# COMPACT_ATOMS: atom_id res chain seq x y z
N MET A 1 17.27 -1.14 13.69
CA MET A 1 16.04 -1.85 13.32
C MET A 1 14.82 -0.99 13.62
N GLU A 2 14.42 -0.21 12.62
CA GLU A 2 13.13 0.49 12.61
C GLU A 2 12.03 -0.51 12.24
N LEU A 3 10.99 -0.60 13.06
CA LEU A 3 9.89 -1.55 12.87
C LEU A 3 8.99 -1.07 11.71
N LYS A 4 8.60 -1.99 10.83
CA LYS A 4 7.53 -1.73 9.85
C LYS A 4 6.21 -1.62 10.58
N LYS A 5 5.40 -0.62 10.23
CA LYS A 5 4.14 -0.32 10.93
C LYS A 5 2.99 -0.96 10.19
N LEU A 6 2.50 -2.09 10.71
CA LEU A 6 1.36 -2.81 10.16
C LEU A 6 0.08 -2.37 10.85
N GLY A 7 -0.84 -1.76 10.11
CA GLY A 7 -2.18 -1.52 10.60
C GLY A 7 -2.99 -2.81 10.69
N LEU A 8 -3.66 -3.07 11.82
CA LEU A 8 -4.56 -4.21 11.98
C LEU A 8 -5.95 -3.75 12.41
N ILE A 9 -6.96 -4.13 11.63
CA ILE A 9 -8.37 -3.86 11.94
C ILE A 9 -9.15 -5.16 11.90
N ILE A 10 -9.72 -5.58 13.02
CA ILE A 10 -10.61 -6.74 13.06
C ILE A 10 -12.04 -6.24 13.26
N ASN A 11 -12.93 -6.52 12.30
CA ASN A 11 -14.36 -6.44 12.56
C ASN A 11 -14.75 -7.66 13.42
N PRO A 12 -14.99 -7.50 14.74
CA PRO A 12 -15.11 -8.63 15.65
C PRO A 12 -16.34 -9.49 15.36
N TRP A 13 -17.33 -8.93 14.67
CA TRP A 13 -18.63 -9.55 14.40
C TRP A 13 -18.71 -10.19 13.02
N ALA A 14 -17.66 -10.04 12.20
CA ALA A 14 -17.62 -10.58 10.86
C ALA A 14 -17.63 -12.12 10.86
N GLY A 15 -18.33 -12.69 9.87
CA GLY A 15 -18.39 -14.14 9.66
C GLY A 15 -19.39 -14.90 10.53
N ILE A 16 -20.05 -14.25 11.50
CA ILE A 16 -21.05 -14.90 12.39
C ILE A 16 -22.33 -15.32 11.65
N GLY A 17 -22.69 -14.58 10.61
CA GLY A 17 -23.93 -14.76 9.85
C GLY A 17 -24.03 -16.05 9.01
N GLY A 18 -22.89 -16.55 8.54
CA GLY A 18 -22.83 -17.75 7.70
C GLY A 18 -23.27 -19.01 8.46
N PRO A 19 -22.57 -19.38 9.55
CA PRO A 19 -22.96 -20.51 10.40
C PRO A 19 -24.36 -20.36 11.01
N ALA A 20 -24.83 -19.12 11.23
CA ALA A 20 -26.17 -18.84 11.75
C ALA A 20 -27.29 -18.96 10.71
N GLY A 21 -26.96 -19.15 9.44
CA GLY A 21 -27.93 -19.13 8.34
C GLY A 21 -28.57 -17.75 8.11
N LEU A 22 -28.01 -16.69 8.70
CA LEU A 22 -28.59 -15.34 8.72
C LEU A 22 -28.26 -14.49 7.48
N LYS A 23 -27.69 -15.10 6.44
CA LYS A 23 -27.36 -14.45 5.15
C LYS A 23 -26.50 -13.18 5.28
N GLY A 24 -25.80 -12.98 6.39
CA GLY A 24 -24.96 -11.79 6.66
C GLY A 24 -24.79 -11.57 8.17
N SER A 25 -23.90 -10.66 8.55
CA SER A 25 -23.64 -10.28 9.95
C SER A 25 -24.10 -8.86 10.28
N ASP A 26 -24.80 -8.20 9.36
CA ASP A 26 -25.12 -6.78 9.46
C ASP A 26 -26.30 -6.53 10.41
N GLY A 27 -26.10 -5.55 11.29
CA GLY A 27 -27.07 -5.13 12.31
C GLY A 27 -26.88 -5.83 13.67
N VAL A 28 -27.01 -5.04 14.72
CA VAL A 28 -26.86 -5.47 16.13
C VAL A 28 -27.79 -6.66 16.46
N GLU A 29 -29.00 -6.68 15.91
CA GLU A 29 -29.97 -7.75 16.14
C GLU A 29 -29.56 -9.08 15.50
N THR A 30 -28.90 -9.06 14.34
CA THR A 30 -28.38 -10.26 13.66
C THR A 30 -27.25 -10.88 14.47
N VAL A 31 -26.32 -10.03 14.95
CA VAL A 31 -25.22 -10.44 15.83
C VAL A 31 -25.76 -11.03 17.13
N ARG A 32 -26.70 -10.33 17.78
CA ARG A 32 -27.35 -10.79 19.02
C ARG A 32 -27.98 -12.17 18.85
N ARG A 33 -28.77 -12.39 17.79
CA ARG A 33 -29.44 -13.67 17.51
C ARG A 33 -28.47 -14.82 17.27
N ALA A 34 -27.36 -14.56 16.57
CA ALA A 34 -26.35 -15.58 16.32
C ALA A 34 -25.59 -15.95 17.60
N LEU A 35 -25.22 -14.97 18.43
CA LEU A 35 -24.60 -15.21 19.73
C LEU A 35 -25.53 -15.99 20.67
N GLU A 36 -26.83 -15.63 20.72
CA GLU A 36 -27.85 -16.37 21.48
C GLU A 36 -28.04 -17.81 21.01
N SER A 37 -27.71 -18.07 19.74
CA SER A 37 -27.71 -19.43 19.16
C SER A 37 -26.40 -20.20 19.40
N GLY A 38 -25.48 -19.65 20.20
CA GLY A 38 -24.20 -20.27 20.54
C GLY A 38 -23.15 -20.20 19.44
N ILE A 39 -23.32 -19.31 18.46
CA ILE A 39 -22.40 -19.18 17.32
C ILE A 39 -21.36 -18.11 17.62
N GLU A 40 -20.09 -18.51 17.61
CA GLU A 40 -18.98 -17.61 17.87
C GLU A 40 -18.45 -16.96 16.58
N PRO A 41 -18.11 -15.66 16.61
CA PRO A 41 -17.40 -15.01 15.51
C PRO A 41 -16.04 -15.65 15.24
N ARG A 42 -15.67 -15.76 13.96
CA ARG A 42 -14.39 -16.37 13.54
C ARG A 42 -13.30 -15.37 13.20
N ALA A 43 -13.60 -14.08 13.25
CA ALA A 43 -12.67 -13.02 12.82
C ALA A 43 -11.32 -13.08 13.57
N GLN A 44 -11.35 -13.26 14.90
CA GLN A 44 -10.13 -13.37 15.71
C GLN A 44 -9.25 -14.56 15.29
N GLN A 45 -9.86 -15.73 15.13
CA GLN A 45 -9.14 -16.94 14.70
C GLN A 45 -8.54 -16.77 13.30
N ARG A 46 -9.28 -16.15 12.38
CA ARG A 46 -8.83 -15.87 11.01
C ARG A 46 -7.63 -14.92 11.02
N ALA A 47 -7.67 -13.84 11.80
CA ALA A 47 -6.55 -12.93 11.97
C ALA A 47 -5.31 -13.65 12.54
N SER A 48 -5.50 -14.49 13.57
CA SER A 48 -4.41 -15.27 14.17
C SER A 48 -3.70 -16.17 13.17
N VAL A 49 -4.42 -16.82 12.26
CA VAL A 49 -3.81 -17.67 11.22
C VAL A 49 -2.93 -16.86 10.27
N ALA A 50 -3.34 -15.64 9.90
CA ALA A 50 -2.52 -14.78 9.05
C ALA A 50 -1.26 -14.28 9.78
N LEU A 51 -1.40 -13.85 11.04
CA LEU A 51 -0.28 -13.36 11.85
C LEU A 51 0.73 -14.46 12.19
N GLU A 52 0.31 -15.74 12.25
CA GLU A 52 1.22 -16.86 12.48
C GLU A 52 2.28 -16.99 11.38
N ALA A 53 1.96 -16.64 10.13
CA ALA A 53 2.92 -16.63 9.02
C ALA A 53 4.04 -15.59 9.19
N LEU A 54 3.84 -14.61 10.07
CA LEU A 54 4.77 -13.50 10.31
C LEU A 54 5.64 -13.71 11.55
N ARG A 55 5.62 -14.91 12.14
CA ARG A 55 6.33 -15.22 13.38
C ARG A 55 7.82 -14.88 13.33
N ASP A 56 8.48 -15.17 12.21
CA ASP A 56 9.91 -14.92 12.02
C ASP A 56 10.25 -13.42 11.82
N PHE A 57 9.23 -12.56 11.71
CA PHE A 57 9.35 -11.12 11.52
C PHE A 57 8.79 -10.31 12.69
N GLN A 58 8.45 -10.94 13.82
CA GLN A 58 7.85 -10.27 14.99
C GLN A 58 8.66 -9.08 15.50
N ASP A 59 9.99 -9.24 15.57
CA ASP A 59 10.91 -8.18 16.01
C ASP A 59 11.15 -7.08 14.96
N ARG A 60 10.50 -7.18 13.79
CA ARG A 60 10.60 -6.23 12.67
C ARG A 60 9.28 -5.53 12.37
N VAL A 61 8.21 -5.87 13.09
CA VAL A 61 6.86 -5.35 12.86
C VAL A 61 6.27 -4.78 14.14
N GLU A 62 5.82 -3.54 14.06
CA GLU A 62 4.94 -2.93 15.05
C GLU A 62 3.51 -2.97 14.52
N VAL A 63 2.57 -3.48 15.32
CA VAL A 63 1.15 -3.49 14.96
C VAL A 63 0.46 -2.27 15.55
N LEU A 64 -0.16 -1.47 14.67
CA LEU A 64 -1.02 -0.35 15.03
C LEU A 64 -2.48 -0.79 14.95
N CYS A 65 -3.22 -0.71 16.06
CA CYS A 65 -4.61 -1.18 16.08
C CYS A 65 -5.48 -0.42 17.08
N PHE A 66 -6.78 -0.71 17.07
CA PHE A 66 -7.70 -0.32 18.13
C PHE A 66 -7.74 -1.36 19.25
N GLY A 67 -8.15 -0.90 20.44
CA GLY A 67 -8.15 -1.69 21.66
C GLY A 67 -9.04 -2.93 21.64
N GLY A 68 -8.67 -3.92 22.47
CA GLY A 68 -9.40 -5.18 22.66
C GLY A 68 -9.57 -6.00 21.38
N ASN A 69 -10.81 -6.41 21.11
CA ASN A 69 -11.13 -7.33 20.02
C ASN A 69 -11.06 -6.69 18.61
N MET A 70 -10.72 -5.41 18.48
CA MET A 70 -10.50 -4.75 17.19
C MET A 70 -9.08 -4.91 16.65
N GLY A 71 -8.20 -5.65 17.34
CA GLY A 71 -6.88 -6.03 16.84
C GLY A 71 -5.89 -6.32 17.96
N GLU A 72 -5.99 -5.58 19.07
CA GLU A 72 -5.05 -5.65 20.19
C GLU A 72 -4.88 -7.06 20.73
N ASP A 73 -5.99 -7.72 21.10
CA ASP A 73 -5.95 -9.02 21.78
C ASP A 73 -5.21 -10.07 20.95
N VAL A 74 -5.51 -10.14 19.64
CA VAL A 74 -4.90 -11.10 18.72
C VAL A 74 -3.45 -10.76 18.41
N ALA A 75 -3.13 -9.48 18.18
CA ALA A 75 -1.76 -9.07 17.90
C ALA A 75 -0.82 -9.32 19.09
N ARG A 76 -1.27 -9.00 20.31
CA ARG A 76 -0.51 -9.28 21.55
C ARG A 76 -0.38 -10.78 21.79
N ALA A 77 -1.44 -11.56 21.61
CA ALA A 77 -1.40 -13.01 21.76
C ALA A 77 -0.44 -13.68 20.74
N ALA A 78 -0.32 -13.10 19.55
CA ALA A 78 0.62 -13.54 18.53
C ALA A 78 2.08 -13.13 18.85
N GLY A 79 2.32 -12.23 19.80
CA GLY A 79 3.67 -11.84 20.26
C GLY A 79 4.26 -10.60 19.59
N PHE A 80 3.46 -9.81 18.86
CA PHE A 80 3.93 -8.58 18.23
C PHE A 80 4.08 -7.43 19.23
N ALA A 81 4.95 -6.47 18.91
CA ALA A 81 4.86 -5.15 19.50
C ALA A 81 3.55 -4.50 19.05
N VAL A 82 2.76 -3.99 20.00
CA VAL A 82 1.43 -3.42 19.71
C VAL A 82 1.31 -2.04 20.31
N THR A 83 0.99 -1.08 19.45
CA THR A 83 0.61 0.29 19.83
C THR A 83 -0.88 0.49 19.57
N VAL A 84 -1.62 0.69 20.66
CA VAL A 84 -3.06 0.95 20.61
C VAL A 84 -3.25 2.44 20.36
N VAL A 85 -3.77 2.79 19.17
CA VAL A 85 -3.92 4.17 18.72
C VAL A 85 -5.33 4.73 18.91
N GLY A 86 -6.25 3.92 19.40
CA GLY A 86 -7.62 4.31 19.71
C GLY A 86 -8.47 3.16 20.21
N GLU A 87 -9.74 3.44 20.48
CA GLU A 87 -10.73 2.48 21.00
C GLU A 87 -12.06 2.62 20.26
N ALA A 88 -12.87 1.56 20.30
CA ALA A 88 -14.25 1.62 19.83
C ALA A 88 -15.10 2.52 20.74
N GLU A 89 -16.01 3.31 20.16
CA GLU A 89 -16.95 4.14 20.91
C GLU A 89 -18.17 3.33 21.37
N SER A 90 -18.38 2.14 20.81
CA SER A 90 -19.45 1.23 21.18
C SER A 90 -18.98 -0.21 21.39
N ASN A 91 -19.73 -0.94 22.20
CA ASN A 91 -19.59 -2.38 22.38
C ASN A 91 -20.99 -3.03 22.29
N PRO A 92 -21.33 -3.76 21.21
CA PRO A 92 -20.46 -4.15 20.09
C PRO A 92 -19.98 -2.97 19.23
N SER A 93 -18.79 -3.10 18.64
CA SER A 93 -18.27 -2.11 17.67
C SER A 93 -19.12 -2.04 16.40
N THR A 94 -19.05 -0.90 15.73
CA THR A 94 -19.88 -0.54 14.56
C THR A 94 -19.02 -0.29 13.31
N PRO A 95 -19.66 -0.15 12.13
CA PRO A 95 -18.97 0.29 10.92
C PRO A 95 -18.25 1.64 11.10
N ALA A 96 -18.84 2.59 11.84
CA ALA A 96 -18.22 3.88 12.14
C ALA A 96 -16.92 3.72 12.97
N ASP A 97 -16.89 2.78 13.91
CA ASP A 97 -15.66 2.47 14.65
C ASP A 97 -14.57 1.88 13.73
N THR A 98 -14.96 1.11 12.71
CA THR A 98 -14.05 0.52 11.72
C THR A 98 -13.43 1.61 10.82
N GLU A 99 -14.25 2.57 10.36
CA GLU A 99 -13.80 3.71 9.55
C GLU A 99 -12.87 4.63 10.35
N ARG A 100 -13.22 4.90 11.62
CA ARG A 100 -12.36 5.67 12.53
C ARG A 100 -11.04 4.95 12.79
N ALA A 101 -11.07 3.64 13.00
CA ALA A 101 -9.85 2.84 13.17
C ALA A 101 -8.91 2.98 11.96
N ALA A 102 -9.43 2.82 10.75
CA ALA A 102 -8.64 2.97 9.53
C ALA A 102 -7.98 4.34 9.40
N SER A 103 -8.76 5.41 9.62
CA SER A 103 -8.26 6.78 9.52
C SER A 103 -7.16 7.07 10.56
N VAL A 104 -7.37 6.66 11.81
CA VAL A 104 -6.42 6.90 12.91
C VAL A 104 -5.15 6.05 12.76
N ILE A 105 -5.27 4.80 12.32
CA ILE A 105 -4.13 3.91 12.08
C ILE A 105 -3.25 4.45 10.95
N ARG A 106 -3.86 4.90 9.84
CA ARG A 106 -3.12 5.57 8.75
C ARG A 106 -2.40 6.82 9.26
N ALA A 107 -3.11 7.69 9.99
CA ALA A 107 -2.53 8.91 10.56
C ALA A 107 -1.40 8.65 11.58
N ALA A 108 -1.39 7.48 12.23
CA ALA A 108 -0.31 7.04 13.11
C ALA A 108 0.92 6.50 12.35
N GLY A 109 0.89 6.52 11.02
CA GLY A 109 2.01 6.15 10.15
C GLY A 109 2.05 4.66 9.79
N ALA A 110 0.90 3.98 9.69
CA ALA A 110 0.87 2.63 9.13
C ALA A 110 1.31 2.62 7.67
N ASP A 111 2.11 1.63 7.29
CA ASP A 111 2.57 1.42 5.92
C ASP A 111 1.52 0.73 5.03
N LEU A 112 0.68 -0.09 5.65
CA LEU A 112 -0.33 -0.95 5.05
C LEU A 112 -1.35 -1.28 6.14
N ILE A 113 -2.64 -1.37 5.80
CA ILE A 113 -3.68 -1.86 6.71
C ILE A 113 -4.15 -3.25 6.30
N VAL A 114 -4.06 -4.20 7.21
CA VAL A 114 -4.67 -5.52 7.10
C VAL A 114 -5.99 -5.49 7.85
N PHE A 115 -7.09 -5.82 7.17
CA PHE A 115 -8.40 -5.85 7.78
C PHE A 115 -9.02 -7.24 7.74
N VAL A 116 -9.73 -7.63 8.79
CA VAL A 116 -10.43 -8.92 8.87
C VAL A 116 -11.93 -8.66 8.88
N GLY A 117 -12.61 -9.13 7.84
CA GLY A 117 -14.01 -8.79 7.66
C GLY A 117 -14.67 -9.46 6.47
N GLY A 118 -15.75 -8.83 5.99
CA GLY A 118 -16.34 -9.14 4.69
C GLY A 118 -16.64 -7.89 3.89
N ASP A 119 -17.45 -7.99 2.84
CA ASP A 119 -17.69 -6.87 1.91
C ASP A 119 -18.13 -5.57 2.60
N GLY A 120 -18.94 -5.66 3.68
CA GLY A 120 -19.27 -4.50 4.50
C GLY A 120 -18.06 -3.80 5.13
N THR A 121 -17.08 -4.57 5.60
CA THR A 121 -15.81 -4.04 6.13
C THR A 121 -14.91 -3.50 5.02
N ALA A 122 -14.91 -4.11 3.84
CA ALA A 122 -14.20 -3.56 2.68
C ALA A 122 -14.74 -2.18 2.28
N ARG A 123 -16.07 -1.98 2.31
CA ARG A 123 -16.68 -0.65 2.11
C ARG A 123 -16.19 0.37 3.14
N ASN A 124 -16.04 -0.04 4.39
CA ASN A 124 -15.51 0.85 5.43
C ASN A 124 -14.06 1.26 5.13
N MET A 125 -13.25 0.38 4.53
CA MET A 125 -11.89 0.75 4.09
C MET A 125 -11.95 1.78 2.95
N VAL A 126 -12.81 1.60 1.95
CA VAL A 126 -13.01 2.56 0.85
C VAL A 126 -13.36 3.95 1.40
N ASN A 127 -14.32 4.00 2.34
CA ASN A 127 -14.79 5.26 2.92
C ASN A 127 -13.70 5.99 3.72
N ALA A 128 -12.79 5.27 4.35
CA ALA A 128 -11.82 5.83 5.29
C ALA A 128 -10.44 6.12 4.66
N LEU A 129 -10.01 5.34 3.66
CA LEU A 129 -8.62 5.35 3.20
C LEU A 129 -8.44 5.91 1.79
N GLY A 130 -9.49 5.93 0.96
CA GLY A 130 -9.36 6.27 -0.45
C GLY A 130 -8.60 5.20 -1.25
N PRO A 131 -8.34 5.47 -2.55
CA PRO A 131 -7.81 4.44 -3.46
C PRO A 131 -6.30 4.22 -3.33
N GLU A 132 -5.53 5.18 -2.84
CA GLU A 132 -4.05 5.16 -2.94
C GLU A 132 -3.36 4.41 -1.80
N PHE A 133 -4.06 4.13 -0.69
CA PHE A 133 -3.44 3.53 0.49
C PHE A 133 -3.52 1.99 0.43
N PRO A 134 -2.39 1.26 0.55
CA PRO A 134 -2.39 -0.19 0.50
C PRO A 134 -3.24 -0.82 1.60
N VAL A 135 -4.11 -1.77 1.23
CA VAL A 135 -4.93 -2.56 2.15
C VAL A 135 -5.02 -4.02 1.75
N LEU A 136 -4.99 -4.93 2.73
CA LEU A 136 -5.13 -6.36 2.49
C LEU A 136 -6.28 -6.96 3.30
N GLY A 137 -7.27 -7.51 2.62
CA GLY A 137 -8.42 -8.16 3.25
C GLY A 137 -8.14 -9.62 3.64
N ILE A 138 -8.41 -9.96 4.90
CA ILE A 138 -8.50 -11.33 5.41
C ILE A 138 -9.99 -11.73 5.45
N PRO A 139 -10.40 -12.79 4.71
CA PRO A 139 -11.80 -13.18 4.67
C PRO A 139 -12.24 -13.81 6.00
N ALA A 140 -13.21 -13.18 6.68
CA ALA A 140 -13.83 -13.72 7.89
C ALA A 140 -14.93 -14.75 7.59
N GLY A 141 -15.55 -14.67 6.41
CA GLY A 141 -16.68 -15.48 5.96
C GLY A 141 -16.43 -16.24 4.65
N VAL A 142 -17.51 -16.71 4.02
CA VAL A 142 -17.47 -17.56 2.81
C VAL A 142 -18.21 -16.95 1.60
N LYS A 143 -18.62 -15.67 1.68
CA LYS A 143 -19.45 -15.00 0.66
C LYS A 143 -18.91 -13.63 0.30
N MET A 144 -17.62 -13.55 0.00
CA MET A 144 -16.97 -12.29 -0.33
C MET A 144 -17.04 -12.11 -1.84
N HIS A 145 -17.53 -10.96 -2.28
CA HIS A 145 -17.69 -10.62 -3.69
C HIS A 145 -16.68 -9.57 -4.16
N SER A 146 -16.09 -8.82 -3.23
CA SER A 146 -15.01 -7.87 -3.49
C SER A 146 -13.69 -8.60 -3.75
N ALA A 147 -12.91 -8.09 -4.69
CA ALA A 147 -11.64 -8.71 -5.08
C ALA A 147 -10.46 -8.32 -4.16
N CYS A 148 -10.71 -7.52 -3.11
CA CYS A 148 -9.70 -7.05 -2.17
C CYS A 148 -9.32 -8.03 -1.04
N PHE A 149 -9.82 -9.26 -1.09
CA PHE A 149 -9.52 -10.30 -0.09
C PHE A 149 -8.53 -11.32 -0.64
N ALA A 150 -7.57 -11.71 0.20
CA ALA A 150 -6.80 -12.90 -0.06
C ALA A 150 -7.71 -14.15 -0.12
N ILE A 151 -7.30 -15.16 -0.89
CA ILE A 151 -8.07 -16.41 -1.05
C ILE A 151 -8.30 -17.16 0.27
N SER A 152 -7.44 -16.93 1.27
CA SER A 152 -7.56 -17.47 2.62
C SER A 152 -6.73 -16.63 3.61
N PRO A 153 -6.95 -16.78 4.93
CA PRO A 153 -6.10 -16.10 5.92
C PRO A 153 -4.63 -16.50 5.84
N GLY A 154 -4.34 -17.78 5.54
CA GLY A 154 -2.96 -18.22 5.34
C GLY A 154 -2.31 -17.57 4.13
N ALA A 155 -3.07 -17.37 3.04
CA ALA A 155 -2.59 -16.66 1.86
C ALA A 155 -2.34 -15.17 2.15
N ALA A 156 -3.18 -14.52 2.95
CA ALA A 156 -2.91 -13.15 3.40
C ALA A 156 -1.62 -13.09 4.23
N GLY A 157 -1.41 -14.04 5.14
CA GLY A 157 -0.18 -14.17 5.91
C GLY A 157 1.06 -14.35 5.01
N GLU A 158 0.95 -15.17 3.96
CA GLU A 158 2.04 -15.37 3.01
C GLU A 158 2.38 -14.10 2.21
N VAL A 159 1.39 -13.35 1.73
CA VAL A 159 1.62 -12.05 1.06
C VAL A 159 2.40 -11.10 1.97
N LEU A 160 2.00 -10.99 3.24
CA LEU A 160 2.69 -10.15 4.23
C LEU A 160 4.11 -10.65 4.52
N ARG A 161 4.31 -11.98 4.60
CA ARG A 161 5.64 -12.58 4.81
C ARG A 161 6.58 -12.25 3.66
N ARG A 162 6.11 -12.37 2.42
CA ARG A 162 6.88 -12.03 1.21
C ARG A 162 7.26 -10.55 1.19
N LEU A 163 6.32 -9.69 1.55
CA LEU A 163 6.55 -8.25 1.64
C LEU A 163 7.65 -7.90 2.66
N LEU A 164 7.61 -8.50 3.86
CA LEU A 164 8.62 -8.31 4.90
C LEU A 164 9.99 -8.92 4.55
N ALA A 165 10.00 -9.95 3.70
CA ALA A 165 11.20 -10.55 3.15
C ALA A 165 11.84 -9.74 1.99
N GLY A 166 11.19 -8.64 1.56
CA GLY A 166 11.65 -7.85 0.41
C GLY A 166 11.52 -8.61 -0.91
N GLU A 167 10.58 -9.55 -0.99
CA GLU A 167 10.20 -10.22 -2.23
C GLU A 167 9.22 -9.35 -3.03
N LEU A 168 9.09 -9.62 -4.33
CA LEU A 168 8.13 -8.91 -5.18
C LEU A 168 6.70 -9.28 -4.79
N VAL A 169 5.92 -8.26 -4.40
CA VAL A 169 4.49 -8.34 -4.10
C VAL A 169 3.80 -7.32 -5.00
N ASP A 170 2.97 -7.80 -5.92
CA ASP A 170 2.22 -6.94 -6.85
C ASP A 170 1.25 -6.07 -6.05
N LEU A 171 1.02 -4.87 -6.53
CA LEU A 171 0.12 -3.89 -5.92
C LEU A 171 -0.90 -3.47 -6.98
N ARG A 172 -2.17 -3.82 -6.78
CA ARG A 172 -3.21 -3.63 -7.80
C ARG A 172 -4.49 -3.05 -7.23
N GLU A 173 -5.16 -2.26 -8.06
CA GLU A 173 -6.51 -1.80 -7.76
C GLU A 173 -7.52 -2.94 -7.93
N HIS A 174 -8.37 -3.11 -6.93
CA HIS A 174 -9.40 -4.12 -6.92
C HIS A 174 -10.76 -3.53 -6.57
N GLU A 175 -11.77 -3.93 -7.33
CA GLU A 175 -13.16 -3.53 -7.10
C GLU A 175 -13.67 -4.02 -5.75
N VAL A 176 -14.24 -3.09 -4.99
CA VAL A 176 -15.13 -3.36 -3.86
C VAL A 176 -16.57 -3.33 -4.36
N ARG A 177 -17.32 -4.39 -4.04
CA ARG A 177 -18.70 -4.56 -4.48
C ARG A 177 -19.65 -4.43 -3.30
N ASP A 178 -20.74 -3.71 -3.54
CA ASP A 178 -21.88 -3.67 -2.64
C ASP A 178 -22.92 -4.71 -3.04
N ILE A 179 -23.49 -5.39 -2.06
CA ILE A 179 -24.57 -6.34 -2.25
C ILE A 179 -25.84 -5.68 -1.76
N ASP A 180 -26.87 -5.63 -2.61
CA ASP A 180 -28.21 -5.27 -2.14
C ASP A 180 -28.74 -6.39 -1.24
N GLU A 181 -28.54 -6.21 0.07
CA GLU A 181 -28.92 -7.18 1.09
C GLU A 181 -30.42 -7.46 1.15
N LYS A 182 -31.28 -6.51 0.76
CA LYS A 182 -32.74 -6.75 0.70
C LYS A 182 -33.03 -7.75 -0.40
N SER A 183 -32.48 -7.50 -1.59
CA SER A 183 -32.54 -8.44 -2.71
C SER A 183 -31.91 -9.80 -2.33
N PHE A 184 -30.81 -9.80 -1.59
CA PHE A 184 -30.13 -11.02 -1.15
C PHE A 184 -30.95 -11.85 -0.15
N ARG A 185 -31.66 -11.19 0.77
CA ARG A 185 -32.61 -11.85 1.69
C ARG A 185 -33.76 -12.51 0.93
N GLU A 186 -34.17 -11.93 -0.19
CA GLU A 186 -35.16 -12.47 -1.13
C GLU A 186 -34.59 -13.52 -2.10
N GLY A 187 -33.29 -13.85 -2.00
CA GLY A 187 -32.63 -14.87 -2.83
C GLY A 187 -32.15 -14.36 -4.20
N ARG A 188 -32.15 -13.04 -4.42
CA ARG A 188 -31.60 -12.40 -5.63
C ARG A 188 -30.24 -11.78 -5.33
N VAL A 189 -29.21 -12.18 -6.06
CA VAL A 189 -27.87 -11.58 -5.95
C VAL A 189 -27.80 -10.43 -6.92
N SER A 190 -27.75 -9.20 -6.41
CA SER A 190 -27.42 -8.01 -7.20
C SER A 190 -26.23 -7.33 -6.54
N THR A 191 -25.10 -7.33 -7.24
CA THR A 191 -23.88 -6.65 -6.83
C THR A 191 -23.73 -5.37 -7.65
N ARG A 192 -23.25 -4.29 -7.03
CA ARG A 192 -22.93 -3.03 -7.70
C ARG A 192 -21.51 -2.60 -7.34
N TYR A 193 -20.85 -1.90 -8.26
CA TYR A 193 -19.59 -1.23 -7.98
C TYR A 193 -19.78 -0.26 -6.80
N TYR A 194 -18.86 -0.27 -5.84
CA TYR A 194 -18.86 0.63 -4.69
C TYR A 194 -17.66 1.59 -4.73
N GLY A 195 -16.48 1.06 -4.99
CA GLY A 195 -15.21 1.79 -5.04
C GLY A 195 -14.05 0.83 -5.29
N GLU A 196 -12.84 1.34 -5.18
CA GLU A 196 -11.60 0.58 -5.39
C GLU A 196 -10.70 0.68 -4.15
N LEU A 197 -9.87 -0.34 -4.00
CA LEU A 197 -8.82 -0.42 -2.98
C LEU A 197 -7.54 -0.90 -3.64
N LEU A 198 -6.41 -0.33 -3.22
CA LEU A 198 -5.08 -0.79 -3.64
C LEU A 198 -4.64 -1.96 -2.77
N VAL A 199 -4.46 -3.13 -3.36
CA VAL A 199 -4.31 -4.40 -2.64
C VAL A 199 -2.98 -5.06 -2.99
N PRO A 200 -2.13 -5.37 -2.00
CA PRO A 200 -0.95 -6.19 -2.23
C PRO A 200 -1.39 -7.64 -2.44
N GLU A 201 -0.90 -8.27 -3.49
CA GLU A 201 -1.24 -9.65 -3.82
C GLU A 201 -0.01 -10.46 -4.24
N GLU A 202 -0.16 -11.78 -4.18
CA GLU A 202 0.87 -12.67 -4.70
C GLU A 202 1.01 -12.46 -6.21
N GLY A 203 2.15 -11.90 -6.62
CA GLY A 203 2.46 -11.73 -8.04
C GLY A 203 2.44 -13.08 -8.76
N HIS A 204 1.65 -13.18 -9.82
CA HIS A 204 1.57 -14.37 -10.65
C HIS A 204 2.84 -14.52 -11.51
N PHE A 205 3.90 -15.10 -10.95
CA PHE A 205 5.11 -15.43 -11.72
C PHE A 205 4.97 -16.77 -12.46
N VAL A 206 3.90 -16.97 -13.24
CA VAL A 206 3.79 -18.07 -14.21
C VAL A 206 2.87 -17.58 -15.34
N GLN A 207 3.32 -17.34 -16.58
CA GLN A 207 3.85 -18.36 -17.47
C GLN A 207 4.64 -17.66 -18.61
N ALA A 208 5.94 -17.94 -18.71
CA ALA A 208 6.66 -17.83 -19.97
C ALA A 208 5.98 -18.78 -20.97
N VAL A 209 5.04 -18.23 -21.74
CA VAL A 209 4.42 -18.90 -22.90
C VAL A 209 5.50 -19.07 -23.95
N LYS A 210 6.24 -20.17 -23.87
CA LYS A 210 6.98 -20.80 -24.97
C LYS A 210 7.72 -19.81 -25.90
N ASN A 211 8.34 -18.81 -25.32
CA ASN A 211 9.44 -18.05 -25.87
C ASN A 211 10.34 -17.75 -24.70
N ALA A 212 11.58 -18.26 -24.76
CA ALA A 212 12.64 -17.92 -23.83
C ALA A 212 13.11 -16.48 -24.06
N GLY A 213 12.19 -15.52 -23.96
CA GLY A 213 12.52 -14.09 -23.92
C GLY A 213 12.77 -13.73 -22.48
N ARG A 214 14.04 -13.61 -22.11
CA ARG A 214 14.45 -12.82 -20.93
C ARG A 214 13.73 -11.47 -21.01
N GLU A 215 13.19 -10.99 -19.89
CA GLU A 215 12.65 -9.63 -19.80
C GLU A 215 13.69 -8.67 -20.41
N VAL A 216 13.24 -7.91 -21.42
CA VAL A 216 14.11 -6.94 -22.10
C VAL A 216 13.98 -5.66 -21.30
N GLU A 217 15.05 -5.30 -20.59
CA GLU A 217 15.09 -4.12 -19.71
C GLU A 217 14.58 -2.85 -20.43
N GLU A 218 14.90 -2.70 -21.71
CA GLU A 218 14.44 -1.58 -22.55
C GLU A 218 12.91 -1.54 -22.71
N LEU A 219 12.25 -2.69 -22.85
CA LEU A 219 10.78 -2.77 -22.93
C LEU A 219 10.14 -2.46 -21.57
N ALA A 220 10.71 -2.98 -20.48
CA ALA A 220 10.22 -2.68 -19.13
C ALA A 220 10.35 -1.18 -18.81
N VAL A 221 11.45 -0.55 -19.22
CA VAL A 221 11.64 0.90 -19.08
C VAL A 221 10.66 1.70 -19.95
N ALA A 222 10.36 1.24 -21.16
CA ALA A 222 9.34 1.88 -22.02
C ALA A 222 7.94 1.77 -21.41
N ASP A 223 7.58 0.60 -20.87
CA ASP A 223 6.30 0.37 -20.19
C ASP A 223 6.14 1.28 -18.94
N ILE A 224 7.21 1.41 -18.15
CA ILE A 224 7.25 2.37 -17.02
C ILE A 224 7.07 3.81 -17.50
N ALA A 225 7.74 4.20 -18.59
CA ALA A 225 7.63 5.55 -19.12
C ALA A 225 6.20 5.86 -19.58
N ALA A 226 5.57 4.92 -20.29
CA ALA A 226 4.19 5.05 -20.73
C ALA A 226 3.21 5.21 -19.57
N GLU A 227 3.37 4.43 -18.49
CA GLU A 227 2.56 4.56 -17.27
C GLU A 227 2.67 5.96 -16.68
N VAL A 228 3.89 6.40 -16.42
CA VAL A 228 4.15 7.69 -15.75
C VAL A 228 3.62 8.85 -16.59
N VAL A 229 3.75 8.78 -17.93
CA VAL A 229 3.24 9.80 -18.85
C VAL A 229 1.70 9.84 -18.88
N GLU A 230 1.02 8.70 -18.80
CA GLU A 230 -0.45 8.63 -18.71
C GLU A 230 -0.97 9.30 -17.41
N ASP A 231 -0.19 9.20 -16.34
CA ASP A 231 -0.50 9.75 -15.01
C ASP A 231 0.00 11.19 -14.77
N ILE A 232 0.55 11.86 -15.79
CA ILE A 232 0.92 13.28 -15.65
C ILE A 232 -0.33 14.14 -15.50
N GLU A 233 -0.39 14.82 -14.37
CA GLU A 233 -1.47 15.72 -14.01
C GLU A 233 -1.19 17.14 -14.51
N PRO A 234 -2.22 17.83 -15.04
CA PRO A 234 -2.10 19.23 -15.41
C PRO A 234 -1.82 20.09 -14.18
N GLU A 235 -1.19 21.25 -14.39
CA GLU A 235 -0.89 22.25 -13.36
C GLU A 235 0.02 21.73 -12.23
N THR A 236 0.72 20.61 -12.44
CA THR A 236 1.57 19.95 -11.44
C THR A 236 3.05 20.16 -11.77
N LEU A 237 3.84 20.56 -10.76
CA LEU A 237 5.30 20.65 -10.88
C LEU A 237 5.95 19.30 -10.56
N TYR A 238 6.63 18.71 -11.54
CA TYR A 238 7.38 17.47 -11.37
C TYR A 238 8.88 17.77 -11.26
N VAL A 239 9.49 17.25 -10.20
CA VAL A 239 10.95 17.25 -10.01
C VAL A 239 11.48 15.86 -10.37
N VAL A 240 12.09 15.74 -11.54
CA VAL A 240 12.50 14.46 -12.12
C VAL A 240 13.98 14.21 -11.79
N GLY A 241 14.26 13.16 -11.03
CA GLY A 241 15.61 12.83 -10.62
C GLY A 241 16.44 12.12 -11.69
N PRO A 242 17.74 11.93 -11.44
CA PRO A 242 18.66 11.32 -12.38
C PRO A 242 18.39 9.82 -12.56
N GLY A 243 18.81 9.28 -13.70
CA GLY A 243 18.78 7.86 -13.99
C GLY A 243 18.20 7.54 -15.37
N SER A 244 18.56 6.37 -15.89
CA SER A 244 18.10 5.94 -17.22
C SER A 244 16.59 5.73 -17.30
N THR A 245 15.95 5.33 -16.20
CA THR A 245 14.50 5.07 -16.17
C THR A 245 13.71 6.38 -16.12
N THR A 246 14.13 7.35 -15.31
CA THR A 246 13.51 8.70 -15.27
C THR A 246 13.79 9.49 -16.55
N LEU A 247 14.98 9.34 -17.15
CA LEU A 247 15.28 9.91 -18.47
C LEU A 247 14.37 9.35 -19.56
N ALA A 248 14.02 8.06 -19.49
CA ALA A 248 13.09 7.47 -20.45
C ALA A 248 11.68 8.08 -20.36
N VAL A 249 11.21 8.45 -19.15
CA VAL A 249 9.96 9.21 -18.97
C VAL A 249 10.03 10.54 -19.71
N LEU A 250 11.12 11.30 -19.54
CA LEU A 250 11.30 12.58 -20.24
C LEU A 250 11.36 12.40 -21.77
N ASN A 251 12.05 11.36 -22.25
CA ASN A 251 12.13 11.06 -23.67
C ASN A 251 10.76 10.68 -24.26
N GLU A 252 9.92 9.97 -23.52
CA GLU A 252 8.56 9.59 -23.95
C GLU A 252 7.67 10.83 -24.12
N LEU A 253 7.88 11.88 -23.31
CA LEU A 253 7.26 13.20 -23.48
C LEU A 253 7.83 14.02 -24.64
N GLY A 254 8.87 13.51 -25.32
CA GLY A 254 9.61 14.26 -26.34
C GLY A 254 10.50 15.37 -25.77
N CYS A 255 10.86 15.27 -24.48
CA CYS A 255 11.72 16.23 -23.80
C CYS A 255 13.19 15.79 -23.79
N ASP A 256 14.10 16.72 -24.04
CA ASP A 256 15.55 16.50 -23.96
C ASP A 256 16.06 16.60 -22.50
N GLY A 257 15.81 15.56 -21.71
CA GLY A 257 16.19 15.48 -20.29
C GLY A 257 17.67 15.19 -20.01
N THR A 258 18.02 15.14 -18.73
CA THR A 258 19.38 14.88 -18.26
C THR A 258 19.52 13.52 -17.59
N LEU A 259 20.62 12.81 -17.87
CA LEU A 259 20.86 11.48 -17.28
C LEU A 259 21.30 11.55 -15.82
N LEU A 260 22.11 12.56 -15.47
CA LEU A 260 22.78 12.70 -14.18
C LEU A 260 22.34 13.94 -13.40
N GLY A 261 21.51 14.79 -14.00
CA GLY A 261 20.97 15.98 -13.39
C GLY A 261 19.58 15.72 -12.80
N VAL A 262 19.02 16.77 -12.20
CA VAL A 262 17.62 16.84 -11.82
C VAL A 262 16.95 17.84 -12.74
N ASP A 263 15.79 17.50 -13.28
CA ASP A 263 15.05 18.35 -14.21
C ASP A 263 13.71 18.77 -13.60
N LEU A 264 13.18 19.90 -14.07
CA LEU A 264 11.86 20.40 -13.71
C LEU A 264 10.93 20.29 -14.92
N LEU A 265 9.79 19.64 -14.72
CA LEU A 265 8.77 19.39 -15.72
C LEU A 265 7.43 19.97 -15.25
N GLN A 266 6.72 20.65 -16.13
CA GLN A 266 5.36 21.14 -15.87
C GLN A 266 4.54 21.04 -17.17
N ASP A 267 3.30 20.58 -17.08
CA ASP A 267 2.37 20.45 -18.22
C ASP A 267 2.97 19.68 -19.43
N GLY A 268 3.79 18.66 -19.14
CA GLY A 268 4.44 17.83 -20.16
C GLY A 268 5.66 18.47 -20.85
N GLU A 269 6.10 19.65 -20.40
CA GLU A 269 7.28 20.35 -20.95
C GLU A 269 8.36 20.55 -19.88
N LEU A 270 9.63 20.48 -20.30
CA LEU A 270 10.76 20.83 -19.45
C LEU A 270 10.84 22.35 -19.27
N ILE A 271 10.71 22.81 -18.03
CA ILE A 271 10.84 24.23 -17.67
C ILE A 271 12.26 24.58 -17.21
N ALA A 272 13.03 23.59 -16.74
CA ALA A 272 14.45 23.72 -16.42
C ALA A 272 15.13 22.35 -16.42
N SER A 273 16.45 22.33 -16.65
CA SER A 273 17.24 21.10 -16.69
C SER A 273 18.53 21.24 -15.87
N ASP A 274 19.03 20.12 -15.34
CA ASP A 274 20.23 20.05 -14.48
C ASP A 274 20.24 21.10 -13.35
N VAL A 275 19.11 21.19 -12.64
CA VAL A 275 18.88 22.21 -11.62
C VAL A 275 19.56 21.87 -10.29
N SER A 276 19.89 22.91 -9.51
CA SER A 276 20.42 22.74 -8.15
C SER A 276 19.30 22.63 -7.11
N ALA A 277 19.62 22.21 -5.89
CA ALA A 277 18.67 22.20 -4.77
C ALA A 277 17.96 23.56 -4.57
N ARG A 278 18.71 24.66 -4.73
CA ARG A 278 18.17 26.03 -4.57
C ARG A 278 17.18 26.40 -5.66
N ASP A 279 17.41 25.91 -6.87
CA ASP A 279 16.51 26.15 -7.99
C ASP A 279 15.20 25.38 -7.79
N ILE A 280 15.27 24.14 -7.30
CA ILE A 280 14.09 23.34 -6.93
C ILE A 280 13.30 24.03 -5.81
N GLU A 281 13.97 24.45 -4.73
CA GLU A 281 13.33 25.18 -3.63
C GLU A 281 12.65 26.46 -4.10
N ALA A 282 13.30 27.21 -5.01
CA ALA A 282 12.73 28.42 -5.58
C ALA A 282 11.52 28.14 -6.47
N ALA A 283 11.56 27.08 -7.29
CA ALA A 283 10.46 26.66 -8.14
C ALA A 283 9.24 26.23 -7.29
N LEU A 284 9.46 25.41 -6.26
CA LEU A 284 8.42 24.98 -5.32
C LEU A 284 7.79 26.17 -4.58
N ALA A 285 8.60 27.16 -4.17
CA ALA A 285 8.10 28.34 -3.48
C ALA A 285 7.28 29.29 -4.37
N GLN A 286 7.49 29.26 -5.69
CA GLN A 286 6.78 30.09 -6.67
C GLN A 286 5.58 29.39 -7.30
N HIS A 287 5.53 28.06 -7.22
CA HIS A 287 4.48 27.26 -7.81
C HIS A 287 3.23 27.23 -6.92
N GLU A 288 2.10 27.66 -7.48
CA GLU A 288 0.78 27.55 -6.86
C GLU A 288 0.11 26.28 -7.41
N GLY A 289 0.34 25.13 -6.79
CA GLY A 289 -0.19 23.85 -7.27
C GLY A 289 0.42 22.64 -6.57
N PRO A 290 -0.03 21.42 -6.92
CA PRO A 290 0.60 20.19 -6.46
C PRO A 290 2.01 20.05 -7.03
N ALA A 291 2.90 19.44 -6.26
CA ALA A 291 4.24 19.10 -6.70
C ALA A 291 4.51 17.62 -6.45
N LYS A 292 5.19 16.96 -7.39
CA LYS A 292 5.55 15.54 -7.31
C LYS A 292 7.03 15.34 -7.61
N ILE A 293 7.61 14.27 -7.08
CA ILE A 293 8.99 13.87 -7.36
C ILE A 293 8.97 12.53 -8.09
N ILE A 294 9.74 12.40 -9.17
CA ILE A 294 9.92 11.12 -9.88
C ILE A 294 11.35 10.63 -9.67
N LEU A 295 11.52 9.48 -9.03
CA LEU A 295 12.83 8.91 -8.73
C LEU A 295 12.96 7.46 -9.18
N THR A 296 14.16 7.08 -9.59
CA THR A 296 14.55 5.68 -9.77
C THR A 296 15.71 5.32 -8.86
N ALA A 297 15.78 4.06 -8.45
CA ALA A 297 16.87 3.58 -7.62
C ALA A 297 18.14 3.34 -8.44
N ILE A 298 19.30 3.57 -7.82
CA ILE A 298 20.60 3.18 -8.36
C ILE A 298 20.70 1.65 -8.38
N GLY A 299 20.85 1.08 -9.59
CA GLY A 299 20.93 -0.37 -9.82
C GLY A 299 21.98 -1.06 -8.94
N GLY A 300 21.62 -2.22 -8.37
CA GLY A 300 22.46 -3.03 -7.47
C GLY A 300 22.70 -2.44 -6.06
N GLN A 301 22.56 -1.12 -5.90
CA GLN A 301 22.79 -0.42 -4.62
C GLN A 301 21.51 -0.11 -3.86
N GLY A 302 20.39 0.11 -4.56
CA GLY A 302 19.08 0.40 -3.96
C GLY A 302 18.91 1.83 -3.44
N HIS A 303 19.90 2.72 -3.60
CA HIS A 303 19.75 4.13 -3.18
C HIS A 303 18.72 4.82 -4.06
N LEU A 304 17.67 5.34 -3.43
CA LEU A 304 16.61 6.12 -4.04
C LEU A 304 16.87 7.62 -3.83
N ILE A 305 17.28 8.01 -2.62
CA ILE A 305 17.54 9.40 -2.23
C ILE A 305 18.94 9.50 -1.59
N GLY A 306 19.63 10.60 -1.85
CA GLY A 306 20.93 10.95 -1.30
C GLY A 306 22.04 10.75 -2.33
N ARG A 307 22.49 9.50 -2.52
CA ARG A 307 23.59 9.22 -3.45
C ARG A 307 23.17 9.50 -4.88
N GLY A 308 23.90 10.40 -5.54
CA GLY A 308 23.69 10.76 -6.94
C GLY A 308 22.60 11.80 -7.18
N ASN A 309 21.83 12.21 -6.15
CA ASN A 309 20.72 13.16 -6.28
C ASN A 309 20.56 14.04 -5.04
N GLN A 310 21.66 14.58 -4.50
CA GLN A 310 21.65 15.43 -3.29
C GLN A 310 20.87 16.75 -3.44
N GLN A 311 20.40 17.07 -4.66
CA GLN A 311 19.48 18.17 -4.92
C GLN A 311 18.12 17.98 -4.21
N PHE A 312 17.73 16.74 -3.93
CA PHE A 312 16.57 16.43 -3.09
C PHE A 312 16.90 16.64 -1.61
N SER A 313 17.06 17.92 -1.23
CA SER A 313 17.34 18.33 0.14
C SER A 313 16.16 17.97 1.08
N PRO A 314 16.37 17.87 2.41
CA PRO A 314 15.27 17.69 3.35
C PRO A 314 14.17 18.75 3.24
N ALA A 315 14.51 19.97 2.79
CA ALA A 315 13.53 21.03 2.57
C ALA A 315 12.66 20.73 1.34
N VAL A 316 13.26 20.29 0.23
CA VAL A 316 12.55 19.86 -0.98
C VAL A 316 11.63 18.68 -0.68
N LEU A 317 12.16 17.65 -0.03
CA LEU A 317 11.41 16.43 0.30
C LEU A 317 10.20 16.74 1.20
N ARG A 318 10.37 17.57 2.24
CA ARG A 318 9.26 17.98 3.11
C ARG A 318 8.24 18.87 2.41
N ALA A 319 8.67 19.72 1.48
CA ALA A 319 7.77 20.58 0.73
C ALA A 319 6.87 19.78 -0.23
N VAL A 320 7.40 18.70 -0.81
CA VAL A 320 6.65 17.81 -1.71
C VAL A 320 5.82 16.78 -0.95
N GLY A 321 6.34 16.21 0.13
CA GLY A 321 5.67 15.13 0.87
C GLY A 321 5.94 13.74 0.29
N ARG A 322 5.86 12.72 1.14
CA ARG A 322 6.19 11.32 0.80
C ARG A 322 5.14 10.71 -0.14
N GLU A 323 3.89 11.09 0.04
CA GLU A 323 2.74 10.67 -0.75
C GLU A 323 2.83 11.11 -2.22
N ASN A 324 3.63 12.15 -2.49
CA ASN A 324 3.85 12.70 -3.84
C ASN A 324 5.18 12.19 -4.47
N LEU A 325 5.79 11.17 -3.88
CA LEU A 325 6.97 10.50 -4.42
C LEU A 325 6.57 9.34 -5.34
N ILE A 326 6.83 9.49 -6.63
CA ILE A 326 6.66 8.46 -7.65
C ILE A 326 7.98 7.72 -7.80
N VAL A 327 8.01 6.45 -7.39
CA VAL A 327 9.19 5.59 -7.52
C VAL A 327 9.04 4.69 -8.73
N VAL A 328 10.05 4.69 -9.59
CA VAL A 328 10.08 3.88 -10.82
C VAL A 328 11.31 2.97 -10.84
N ALA A 329 11.13 1.68 -11.09
CA ALA A 329 12.24 0.73 -11.27
C ALA A 329 11.75 -0.56 -11.93
N THR A 330 12.58 -1.17 -12.77
CA THR A 330 12.25 -2.49 -13.34
C THR A 330 12.27 -3.58 -12.27
N LYS A 331 11.50 -4.67 -12.48
CA LYS A 331 11.53 -5.84 -11.59
C LYS A 331 12.93 -6.45 -11.49
N THR A 332 13.73 -6.37 -12.56
CA THR A 332 15.16 -6.73 -12.55
C THR A 332 15.93 -5.96 -11.49
N LYS A 333 15.88 -4.61 -11.49
CA LYS A 333 16.61 -3.78 -10.53
C LYS A 333 16.22 -4.10 -9.09
N ILE A 334 14.94 -4.33 -8.83
CA ILE A 334 14.43 -4.68 -7.49
C ILE A 334 14.90 -6.07 -7.07
N THR A 335 14.83 -7.06 -7.97
CA THR A 335 15.25 -8.44 -7.68
C THR A 335 16.75 -8.52 -7.39
N GLU A 336 17.58 -7.72 -8.07
CA GLU A 336 19.02 -7.62 -7.83
C GLU A 336 19.38 -7.10 -6.43
N LEU A 337 18.44 -6.47 -5.72
CA LEU A 337 18.65 -6.08 -4.31
C LEU A 337 18.71 -7.30 -3.39
N GLY A 338 18.17 -8.45 -3.79
CA GLY A 338 18.22 -9.69 -3.01
C GLY A 338 17.51 -9.58 -1.67
N GLY A 339 16.35 -8.91 -1.64
CA GLY A 339 15.54 -8.69 -0.44
C GLY A 339 15.97 -7.49 0.42
N ARG A 340 17.05 -6.78 0.03
CA ARG A 340 17.44 -5.53 0.69
C ARG A 340 16.45 -4.40 0.34
N PRO A 341 16.12 -3.51 1.30
CA PRO A 341 15.23 -2.39 1.03
C PRO A 341 15.85 -1.40 0.02
N LEU A 342 14.99 -0.58 -0.59
CA LEU A 342 15.41 0.72 -1.13
C LEU A 342 15.94 1.60 0.01
N LEU A 343 16.88 2.48 -0.32
CA LEU A 343 17.60 3.28 0.67
C LEU A 343 17.30 4.77 0.52
N VAL A 344 17.02 5.42 1.65
CA VAL A 344 16.87 6.87 1.79
C VAL A 344 18.00 7.41 2.67
N ASP A 345 18.71 8.43 2.17
CA ASP A 345 19.74 9.18 2.90
C ASP A 345 19.58 10.66 2.53
N SER A 346 18.58 11.33 3.10
CA SER A 346 18.31 12.75 2.82
C SER A 346 19.30 13.69 3.51
N GLY A 347 20.13 13.16 4.41
CA GLY A 347 20.97 13.95 5.32
C GLY A 347 20.23 14.44 6.58
N ASP A 348 18.96 14.04 6.77
CA ASP A 348 18.14 14.32 7.94
C ASP A 348 17.56 13.01 8.50
N ALA A 349 18.12 12.55 9.62
CA ALA A 349 17.78 11.26 10.20
C ALA A 349 16.34 11.15 10.75
N ASP A 350 15.68 12.27 11.04
CA ASP A 350 14.28 12.26 11.45
C ASP A 350 13.38 12.05 10.22
N LEU A 351 13.70 12.73 9.12
CA LEU A 351 13.00 12.56 7.84
C LEU A 351 13.20 11.16 7.26
N ASP A 352 14.43 10.63 7.30
CA ASP A 352 14.74 9.30 6.77
C ASP A 352 13.97 8.18 7.50
N ARG A 353 13.79 8.35 8.81
CA ARG A 353 12.95 7.47 9.64
C ARG A 353 11.47 7.61 9.32
N GLU A 354 10.98 8.85 9.21
CA GLU A 354 9.61 9.13 8.83
C GLU A 354 9.24 8.53 7.46
N TRP A 355 10.18 8.53 6.50
CA TRP A 355 9.94 8.01 5.15
C TRP A 355 10.15 6.51 5.02
N SER A 356 10.86 5.90 5.97
CA SER A 356 11.07 4.45 6.04
C SER A 356 9.74 3.72 6.21
N GLY A 357 9.60 2.54 5.59
CA GLY A 357 8.30 1.89 5.51
C GLY A 357 8.15 1.00 4.29
N PHE A 358 6.93 0.89 3.77
CA PHE A 358 6.67 0.38 2.42
C PHE A 358 6.30 1.51 1.48
N ILE A 359 6.75 1.41 0.23
CA ILE A 359 6.46 2.39 -0.82
C ILE A 359 6.05 1.67 -2.12
N PRO A 360 5.04 2.17 -2.85
CA PRO A 360 4.75 1.70 -4.19
C PRO A 360 5.93 1.96 -5.13
N VAL A 361 6.18 1.03 -6.04
CA VAL A 361 7.17 1.16 -7.11
C VAL A 361 6.51 0.77 -8.42
N ILE A 362 6.46 1.69 -9.37
CA ILE A 362 6.01 1.42 -10.74
C ILE A 362 7.09 0.59 -11.44
N THR A 363 6.69 -0.58 -11.92
CA THR A 363 7.57 -1.58 -12.54
C THR A 363 7.27 -1.87 -14.00
N GLY A 364 6.15 -1.34 -14.51
CA GLY A 364 5.70 -1.46 -15.89
C GLY A 364 4.35 -0.76 -16.08
N TYR A 365 3.74 -0.95 -17.25
CA TYR A 365 2.44 -0.38 -17.60
C TYR A 365 1.33 -1.10 -16.82
N ARG A 366 0.59 -0.35 -16.00
CA ARG A 366 -0.39 -0.84 -15.02
C ARG A 366 0.16 -1.94 -14.12
N ASP A 367 1.46 -1.86 -13.81
CA ASP A 367 2.19 -2.88 -13.04
C ASP A 367 3.07 -2.21 -11.98
N ALA A 368 2.64 -2.31 -10.73
CA ALA A 368 3.36 -1.81 -9.57
C ALA A 368 3.57 -2.90 -8.53
N ILE A 369 4.57 -2.70 -7.68
CA ILE A 369 4.84 -3.53 -6.51
C ILE A 369 4.84 -2.67 -5.25
N LEU A 370 4.62 -3.29 -4.10
CA LEU A 370 4.88 -2.67 -2.81
C LEU A 370 6.25 -3.13 -2.30
N TYR A 371 7.16 -2.20 -1.99
CA TYR A 371 8.54 -2.55 -1.66
C TYR A 371 9.08 -1.83 -0.39
N PRO A 372 9.99 -2.46 0.40
CA PRO A 372 10.57 -1.81 1.56
C PRO A 372 11.45 -0.59 1.21
N LEU A 373 11.27 0.51 1.92
CA LEU A 373 12.16 1.68 1.98
C LEU A 373 12.76 1.79 3.40
N SER A 374 14.05 2.10 3.51
CA SER A 374 14.76 2.17 4.80
C SER A 374 15.92 3.17 4.77
N ASN A 375 16.23 3.76 5.92
CA ASN A 375 17.44 4.56 6.14
C ASN A 375 18.74 3.74 6.30
N GLY A 376 18.69 2.42 6.14
CA GLY A 376 19.85 1.53 6.27
C GLY A 376 20.12 1.02 7.69
N ASP A 377 19.35 1.44 8.69
CA ASP A 377 19.39 0.87 10.05
C ASP A 377 18.64 -0.47 10.08
N LEU A 378 19.30 -1.50 9.55
CA LEU A 378 18.81 -2.88 9.57
C LEU A 378 18.42 -3.34 10.99
#